data_AF-A0AAF0XNL4-F1
#
_entry.id   AF-A0AAF0XNL4-F1
#
_cell.length_a   1.000
_cell.length_b   1.000
_cell.length_c   1.000
_cell.angle_alpha   90.00
_cell.angle_beta   90.00
_cell.angle_gamma   90.00
#
_symmetry.space_group_name_H-M   'P 1'
#
loop_
_entity.id
_entity.type
_entity.pdbx_description
1 polymer ?
#
loop_
_entity_poly.entity_id
_entity_poly.type
_entity_poly.pdbx_seq_one_letter_code
_entity_poly.pdbx_strand_id
1 'polypeptide(L)'
;MMMVFLSVFSTRAVVGVVDYNSCLSQLIPCMSYLFDGTPNPGDECCAAAQALDNMAMASVSDKSEFCSCIKKFAVTPPTDFNRAYQLPILCKLKTPISRDIDC
;
A
#
# COMPACT_ATOMS: atom_id res chain seq x y z
N MET A 1 -21.67 31.40 -37.46
CA MET A 1 -22.22 31.04 -36.13
C MET A 1 -21.45 29.81 -35.65
N MET A 2 -20.43 29.99 -34.81
CA MET A 2 -19.56 28.90 -34.30
C MET A 2 -20.27 28.19 -33.15
N MET A 3 -20.59 26.90 -33.32
CA MET A 3 -20.96 26.03 -32.21
C MET A 3 -19.67 25.52 -31.57
N VAL A 4 -19.28 26.15 -30.46
CA VAL A 4 -18.21 25.68 -29.59
C VAL A 4 -18.75 24.47 -28.84
N PHE A 5 -18.45 23.27 -29.32
CA PHE A 5 -18.66 22.04 -28.56
C PHE A 5 -17.65 22.03 -27.41
N LEU A 6 -18.11 22.39 -26.21
CA LEU A 6 -17.41 22.14 -24.96
C LEU A 6 -17.31 20.62 -24.75
N SER A 7 -16.29 20.01 -25.35
CA SER A 7 -15.87 18.66 -25.02
C SER A 7 -15.37 18.65 -23.58
N VAL A 8 -16.27 18.30 -22.67
CA VAL A 8 -15.96 17.96 -21.29
C VAL A 8 -15.08 16.72 -21.34
N PHE A 9 -13.75 16.92 -21.30
CA PHE A 9 -12.83 15.86 -20.94
C PHE A 9 -13.06 15.56 -19.45
N SER A 10 -13.99 14.65 -19.17
CA SER A 10 -14.04 13.99 -17.86
C SER A 10 -12.76 13.16 -17.75
N THR A 11 -11.72 13.76 -17.20
CA THR A 11 -10.64 13.00 -16.58
C THR A 11 -11.28 12.20 -15.47
N ARG A 12 -11.61 10.93 -15.76
CA ARG A 12 -11.84 9.97 -14.69
C ARG A 12 -10.54 9.92 -13.92
N ALA A 13 -10.48 10.59 -12.77
CA ALA A 13 -9.59 10.15 -11.73
C ALA A 13 -9.97 8.69 -11.53
N VAL A 14 -9.08 7.78 -11.94
CA VAL A 14 -9.15 6.40 -11.50
C VAL A 14 -8.84 6.52 -10.01
N VAL A 15 -9.88 6.76 -9.22
CA VAL A 15 -9.79 6.65 -7.78
C VAL A 15 -9.73 5.15 -7.57
N GLY A 16 -8.52 4.59 -7.47
CA GLY A 16 -8.42 3.25 -6.95
C GLY A 16 -9.03 3.25 -5.55
N VAL A 17 -9.52 2.08 -5.14
CA VAL A 17 -10.20 1.90 -3.86
C VAL A 17 -9.23 2.15 -2.69
N VAL A 18 -7.92 2.22 -2.98
CA VAL A 18 -6.83 2.32 -2.01
C VAL A 18 -6.19 3.72 -2.07
N ASP A 19 -6.75 4.68 -1.33
CA ASP A 19 -6.04 5.95 -1.13
C ASP A 19 -4.85 5.78 -0.16
N TYR A 20 -3.85 6.67 -0.25
CA TYR A 20 -2.66 6.61 0.60
C TYR A 20 -2.97 6.60 2.10
N ASN A 21 -3.98 7.36 2.55
CA ASN A 21 -4.32 7.44 3.96
C ASN A 21 -5.02 6.17 4.46
N SER A 22 -5.91 5.57 3.65
CA SER A 22 -6.52 4.28 4.00
C SER A 22 -5.52 3.13 4.00
N CYS A 23 -4.47 3.20 3.19
CA CYS A 23 -3.40 2.22 3.24
C CYS A 23 -2.52 2.39 4.50
N LEU A 24 -2.12 3.63 4.84
CA LEU A 24 -1.37 3.89 6.08
C LEU A 24 -2.16 3.51 7.33
N SER A 25 -3.46 3.78 7.37
CA SER A 25 -4.30 3.43 8.52
C SER A 25 -4.39 1.93 8.74
N GLN A 26 -4.35 1.15 7.66
CA GLN A 26 -4.31 -0.32 7.73
C GLN A 26 -2.94 -0.87 8.19
N LEU A 27 -1.86 -0.08 8.11
CA LEU A 27 -0.53 -0.47 8.61
C LEU A 27 -0.29 -0.10 10.08
N ILE A 28 -1.19 0.63 10.72
CA ILE A 28 -1.14 0.94 12.16
C ILE A 28 -0.84 -0.30 13.04
N PRO A 29 -1.54 -1.45 12.90
CA PRO A 29 -1.26 -2.63 13.71
C PRO A 29 0.15 -3.22 13.49
N CYS A 30 0.82 -2.87 12.38
CA CYS A 30 2.17 -3.32 12.08
C CYS A 30 3.26 -2.44 12.70
N MET A 31 2.93 -1.25 13.22
CA MET A 31 3.92 -0.30 13.73
C MET A 31 4.81 -0.89 14.83
N SER A 32 4.29 -1.70 15.75
CA SER A 32 5.13 -2.29 16.79
C SER A 32 6.13 -3.33 16.28
N TYR A 33 5.83 -3.98 15.15
CA TYR A 33 6.82 -4.82 14.47
C TYR A 33 7.85 -3.97 13.75
N LEU A 34 7.40 -2.94 13.05
CA LEU A 34 8.23 -2.18 12.14
C LEU A 34 9.08 -1.11 12.82
N PHE A 35 8.62 -0.56 13.95
CA PHE A 35 9.23 0.56 14.68
C PHE A 35 9.77 0.09 16.02
N ASP A 36 8.94 -0.59 16.83
CA ASP A 36 9.27 -0.89 18.22
C ASP A 36 10.17 -2.12 18.41
N GLY A 37 10.44 -2.85 17.32
CA GLY A 37 11.37 -3.96 17.39
C GLY A 37 10.75 -5.28 17.89
N THR A 38 9.43 -5.44 17.93
CA THR A 38 8.80 -6.71 18.36
C THR A 38 9.21 -7.88 17.45
N PRO A 39 9.48 -9.10 17.97
CA PRO A 39 10.13 -10.15 17.19
C PRO A 39 9.30 -10.66 16.00
N ASN A 40 7.97 -10.61 16.10
CA ASN A 40 7.04 -11.06 15.07
C ASN A 40 5.93 -10.03 14.85
N PRO A 41 5.40 -9.90 13.61
CA PRO A 41 4.16 -9.18 13.40
C PRO A 41 3.03 -9.88 14.16
N GLY A 42 2.19 -9.10 14.83
CA GLY A 42 0.99 -9.64 15.47
C GLY A 42 -0.03 -10.12 14.42
N ASP A 43 -0.96 -10.99 14.83
CA ASP A 43 -1.98 -11.53 13.93
C ASP A 43 -2.82 -10.43 13.27
N GLU A 44 -3.13 -9.36 14.01
CA GLU A 44 -3.85 -8.19 13.48
C GLU A 44 -3.06 -7.47 12.37
N CYS A 45 -1.74 -7.37 12.51
CA CYS A 45 -0.89 -6.80 11.46
C CYS A 45 -0.93 -7.66 10.21
N CYS A 46 -0.77 -8.98 10.35
CA CYS A 46 -0.79 -9.86 9.18
C CYS A 46 -2.17 -9.91 8.52
N ALA A 47 -3.27 -9.89 9.29
CA ALA A 47 -4.61 -9.83 8.75
C ALA A 47 -4.85 -8.54 7.94
N ALA A 48 -4.43 -7.38 8.47
CA ALA A 48 -4.54 -6.11 7.76
C ALA A 48 -3.66 -6.07 6.49
N ALA A 49 -2.41 -6.53 6.59
CA ALA A 49 -1.50 -6.59 5.45
C ALA A 49 -2.00 -7.54 4.35
N GLN A 50 -2.62 -8.68 4.71
CA GLN A 50 -3.24 -9.60 3.76
C GLN A 50 -4.51 -9.01 3.12
N ALA A 51 -5.32 -8.29 3.89
CA ALA A 51 -6.49 -7.58 3.34
C ALA A 51 -6.06 -6.57 2.27
N LEU A 52 -5.04 -5.77 2.58
CA LEU A 52 -4.43 -4.84 1.64
C LEU A 52 -3.85 -5.55 0.39
N ASP A 53 -3.08 -6.64 0.58
CA ASP A 53 -2.51 -7.41 -0.53
C ASP A 53 -3.60 -7.98 -1.45
N ASN A 54 -4.72 -8.45 -0.89
CA ASN A 54 -5.86 -8.92 -1.68
C ASN A 54 -6.57 -7.78 -2.43
N MET A 55 -6.69 -6.59 -1.82
CA MET A 55 -7.24 -5.41 -2.49
C MET A 55 -6.34 -4.97 -3.66
N ALA A 56 -5.03 -4.99 -3.46
CA ALA A 56 -4.05 -4.68 -4.50
C ALA A 56 -4.15 -5.65 -5.69
N MET A 57 -4.60 -6.89 -5.48
CA MET A 57 -4.83 -7.85 -6.55
C MET A 57 -6.12 -7.64 -7.34
N ALA A 58 -7.02 -6.73 -6.93
CA ALA A 58 -8.32 -6.53 -7.56
C ALA A 58 -8.21 -5.83 -8.92
N SER A 59 -7.28 -4.88 -9.08
CA SER A 59 -7.03 -4.19 -10.35
C SER A 59 -5.59 -3.68 -10.48
N VAL A 60 -5.16 -3.37 -11.71
CA VAL A 60 -3.83 -2.79 -11.96
C VAL A 60 -3.68 -1.41 -11.30
N SER A 61 -4.77 -0.64 -11.21
CA SER A 61 -4.75 0.66 -10.54
C SER A 61 -4.57 0.51 -9.03
N ASP A 62 -5.36 -0.37 -8.41
CA ASP A 62 -5.27 -0.64 -6.96
C ASP A 62 -3.89 -1.20 -6.59
N LYS A 63 -3.31 -2.03 -7.48
CA LYS A 63 -1.95 -2.54 -7.31
C LYS A 63 -0.90 -1.42 -7.28
N SER A 64 -1.00 -0.46 -8.20
CA SER A 64 -0.04 0.65 -8.29
C SER A 64 -0.15 1.59 -7.09
N GLU A 65 -1.37 1.90 -6.65
CA GLU A 65 -1.62 2.74 -5.48
C GLU A 65 -1.14 2.05 -4.19
N PHE A 66 -1.45 0.77 -4.02
CA PHE A 66 -0.96 -0.03 -2.91
C PHE A 66 0.57 -0.10 -2.88
N CYS A 67 1.19 -0.44 -4.03
CA CYS A 67 2.64 -0.50 -4.15
C CYS A 67 3.29 0.83 -3.78
N SER A 68 2.72 1.95 -4.26
CA SER A 68 3.20 3.29 -3.95
C SER A 68 3.08 3.63 -2.46
N CYS A 69 1.99 3.21 -1.81
CA CYS A 69 1.82 3.35 -0.37
C CYS A 69 2.90 2.59 0.41
N ILE A 70 3.06 1.30 0.10
CA ILE A 70 4.05 0.42 0.74
C ILE A 70 5.46 0.96 0.55
N LYS A 71 5.81 1.40 -0.66
CA LYS A 71 7.12 1.99 -0.98
C LYS A 71 7.40 3.22 -0.11
N LYS A 72 6.43 4.13 0.01
CA LYS A 72 6.53 5.34 0.85
C LYS A 72 6.66 4.98 2.34
N PHE A 73 5.83 4.06 2.80
CA PHE A 73 5.85 3.62 4.19
C PHE A 73 7.18 2.94 4.55
N ALA A 74 7.70 2.08 3.68
CA ALA A 74 8.96 1.39 3.87
C ALA A 74 10.15 2.35 4.02
N VAL A 75 10.10 3.56 3.41
CA VAL A 75 11.15 4.59 3.52
C VAL A 75 10.90 5.65 4.58
N THR A 76 9.76 5.60 5.28
CA THR A 76 9.41 6.60 6.29
C THR A 76 10.07 6.24 7.63
N PRO A 77 10.94 7.08 8.22
CA PRO A 77 11.44 6.85 9.57
C PRO A 77 10.28 6.88 10.59
N PRO A 78 10.26 6.03 11.62
CA PRO A 78 11.34 5.14 12.09
C PRO A 78 11.26 3.69 11.55
N THR A 79 10.64 3.44 10.39
CA THR A 79 10.53 2.07 9.83
C THR A 79 11.87 1.37 9.70
N ASP A 80 11.98 0.17 10.27
CA ASP A 80 13.08 -0.74 10.01
C ASP A 80 12.88 -1.46 8.66
N PHE A 81 13.74 -1.12 7.70
CA PHE A 81 13.74 -1.66 6.35
C PHE A 81 13.88 -3.19 6.30
N ASN A 82 14.70 -3.77 7.17
CA ASN A 82 14.93 -5.22 7.17
C ASN A 82 13.65 -5.94 7.61
N ARG A 83 12.92 -5.36 8.56
CA ARG A 83 11.64 -5.88 9.03
C ARG A 83 10.54 -5.70 8.01
N ALA A 84 10.47 -4.54 7.37
CA ALA A 84 9.58 -4.32 6.24
C ALA A 84 9.78 -5.38 5.14
N TYR A 85 11.03 -5.75 4.85
CA TYR A 85 11.36 -6.82 3.89
C TYR A 85 10.95 -8.22 4.35
N GLN A 86 10.95 -8.48 5.67
CA GLN A 86 10.50 -9.76 6.24
C GLN A 86 8.98 -9.89 6.33
N LEU A 87 8.25 -8.77 6.35
CA LEU A 87 6.80 -8.76 6.55
C LEU A 87 6.03 -9.63 5.52
N PRO A 88 6.33 -9.60 4.20
CA PRO A 88 5.70 -10.48 3.23
C PRO A 88 5.92 -11.97 3.51
N ILE A 89 7.11 -12.32 4.01
CA ILE A 89 7.49 -13.70 4.31
C ILE A 89 6.72 -14.18 5.54
N LEU A 90 6.71 -13.36 6.59
CA LEU A 90 6.06 -13.69 7.87
C LEU A 90 4.53 -13.72 7.77
N CYS A 91 3.95 -12.77 7.03
CA CYS A 91 2.50 -12.66 6.85
C CYS A 91 1.97 -13.34 5.58
N LYS A 92 2.82 -14.05 4.82
CA LYS A 92 2.44 -14.79 3.60
C LYS A 92 1.76 -13.92 2.54
N LEU A 93 2.28 -12.71 2.34
CA LEU A 93 1.79 -11.78 1.33
C LEU A 93 2.33 -12.17 -0.05
N LYS A 94 1.58 -11.85 -1.11
CA LYS A 94 2.00 -12.09 -2.49
C LYS A 94 2.80 -10.93 -3.06
N THR A 95 2.51 -9.70 -2.62
CA THR A 95 3.22 -8.50 -3.04
C THR A 95 4.44 -8.29 -2.14
N PRO A 96 5.65 -8.09 -2.72
CA PRO A 96 6.83 -7.76 -1.93
C PRO A 96 6.70 -6.38 -1.30
N ILE A 97 7.31 -6.19 -0.14
CA ILE A 97 7.40 -4.90 0.55
C ILE A 97 8.88 -4.52 0.55
N SER A 98 9.25 -3.55 -0.29
CA SER A 98 10.62 -3.05 -0.42
C SER A 98 10.61 -1.59 -0.83
N ARG A 99 11.63 -0.84 -0.42
CA ARG A 99 11.91 0.52 -0.92
C ARG A 99 12.27 0.55 -2.41
N ASP A 100 12.82 -0.56 -2.91
CA ASP A 100 13.33 -0.71 -4.27
C ASP A 100 12.28 -1.34 -5.21
N ILE A 101 11.04 -1.51 -4.74
CA ILE A 101 9.97 -2.05 -5.55
C ILE A 101 9.64 -1.10 -6.71
N ASP A 102 9.53 -1.67 -7.91
CA ASP A 102 9.04 -0.97 -9.09
C ASP A 102 7.51 -1.14 -9.16
N CYS A 103 6.83 0.01 -9.03
CA CYS A 103 5.39 0.16 -9.12
C CYS A 103 5.09 0.82 -10.47
#